data_AF-A0A841JG26-F1
#
_entry.id   AF-A0A841JG26-F1
#
_cell.length_a   1.000
_cell.length_b   1.000
_cell.length_c   1.000
_cell.angle_alpha   90.00
_cell.angle_beta   90.00
_cell.angle_gamma   90.00
#
_symmetry.space_group_name_H-M   'P 1'
#
loop_
_entity.id
_entity.type
_entity.pdbx_description
1 polymer ?
#
loop_
_entity_poly.entity_id
_entity_poly.type
_entity_poly.pdbx_seq_one_letter_code
_entity_poly.pdbx_strand_id
1 'polypeptide(L)'
;MMKKLIFILLASILFLSSCAMMQRVVKGTFPYTANMVIPASASIGEPHTAISTANSFDQDFTKDGNNAGKISEVRIVSAKLESKDPANYNIGNIASLRVYMAKADGSDEVMVAIRKDIAATSGNSIVLDIDNSHFLDELVRQPNVRIRMVYKLRKAGDVDVSLKLSLGIGADPRN
;
A
#
# COMPACT_ATOMS: atom_id res chain seq x y z
N MET A 1 -7.12 -12.21 64.13
CA MET A 1 -7.96 -11.63 63.04
C MET A 1 -7.17 -11.11 61.82
N MET A 2 -5.84 -10.99 61.86
CA MET A 2 -5.04 -10.40 60.76
C MET A 2 -4.73 -11.36 59.59
N LYS A 3 -4.64 -12.68 59.83
CA LYS A 3 -4.36 -13.66 58.76
C LYS A 3 -5.47 -13.75 57.69
N LYS A 4 -6.75 -13.55 58.07
CA LYS A 4 -7.88 -13.62 57.12
C LYS A 4 -7.94 -12.39 56.20
N LEU A 5 -7.48 -11.23 56.67
CA LEU A 5 -7.38 -9.99 55.88
C LEU A 5 -6.28 -10.07 54.80
N ILE A 6 -5.17 -10.75 55.10
CA ILE A 6 -4.06 -10.93 54.15
C ILE A 6 -4.48 -11.78 52.95
N PHE A 7 -5.29 -12.83 53.16
CA PHE A 7 -5.78 -13.67 52.06
C PHE A 7 -6.79 -12.95 51.14
N ILE A 8 -7.62 -12.06 51.69
CA ILE A 8 -8.58 -11.26 50.91
C ILE A 8 -7.87 -10.18 50.09
N LEU A 9 -6.81 -9.57 50.65
CA LEU A 9 -6.00 -8.58 49.96
C LEU A 9 -5.17 -9.21 48.82
N LEU A 10 -4.62 -10.41 49.03
CA LEU A 10 -3.83 -11.13 48.02
C LEU A 10 -4.71 -11.65 46.86
N ALA A 11 -5.96 -12.06 47.16
CA ALA A 11 -6.91 -12.48 46.14
C ALA A 11 -7.38 -11.32 45.24
N SER A 12 -7.45 -10.08 45.74
CA SER A 12 -7.89 -8.92 44.95
C SER A 12 -6.83 -8.44 43.94
N ILE A 13 -5.54 -8.70 44.18
CA ILE A 13 -4.45 -8.30 43.27
C ILE A 13 -4.42 -9.17 42.00
N LEU A 14 -4.91 -10.42 42.09
CA LEU A 14 -4.96 -11.35 40.96
C LEU A 14 -6.09 -11.05 39.95
N PHE A 15 -7.08 -10.23 40.29
CA PHE A 15 -8.15 -9.84 39.37
C PHE A 15 -7.85 -8.55 38.58
N LEU A 16 -6.81 -7.80 38.96
CA LEU A 16 -6.40 -6.56 38.28
C LEU A 16 -5.41 -6.78 37.12
N SER A 17 -4.88 -8.00 36.94
CA SER A 17 -3.99 -8.34 35.83
C SER A 17 -4.72 -8.82 34.57
N SER A 18 -6.05 -8.89 34.59
CA SER A 18 -6.90 -9.35 33.49
C SER A 18 -7.62 -8.19 32.78
N CYS A 19 -6.90 -7.17 32.33
CA CYS A 19 -7.42 -6.30 31.25
C CYS A 19 -6.32 -5.44 30.62
N ALA A 20 -5.24 -6.06 30.15
CA ALA A 20 -4.38 -5.43 29.17
C ALA A 20 -3.85 -6.48 28.20
N MET A 21 -4.75 -7.35 27.69
CA MET A 21 -4.50 -7.88 26.36
C MET A 21 -4.61 -6.66 25.45
N MET A 22 -3.48 -5.98 25.27
CA MET A 22 -3.29 -4.97 24.25
C MET A 22 -3.87 -5.56 22.98
N GLN A 23 -5.05 -5.06 22.63
CA GLN A 23 -5.70 -5.32 21.38
C GLN A 23 -4.78 -4.66 20.36
N ARG A 24 -3.70 -5.36 19.99
CA ARG A 24 -3.02 -5.16 18.72
C ARG A 24 -4.05 -5.60 17.70
N VAL A 25 -5.06 -4.75 17.52
CA VAL A 25 -5.93 -4.77 16.36
C VAL A 25 -4.93 -4.84 15.23
N VAL A 26 -5.00 -5.93 14.48
CA VAL A 26 -4.25 -6.13 13.25
C VAL A 26 -4.83 -5.12 12.25
N LYS A 27 -4.66 -3.83 12.51
CA LYS A 27 -4.63 -2.78 11.50
C LYS A 27 -3.25 -2.89 10.85
N GLY A 28 -2.95 -4.07 10.31
CA GLY A 28 -1.68 -4.31 9.66
C GLY A 28 -1.64 -3.40 8.45
N THR A 29 -0.84 -2.34 8.51
CA THR A 29 -0.54 -1.54 7.33
C THR A 29 0.67 -2.16 6.68
N PHE A 30 0.47 -2.91 5.60
CA PHE A 30 1.55 -3.58 4.88
C PHE A 30 2.05 -2.67 3.76
N PRO A 31 3.34 -2.34 3.72
CA PRO A 31 3.89 -1.53 2.64
C PRO A 31 4.09 -2.41 1.40
N TYR A 32 3.35 -2.13 0.34
CA TYR A 32 3.66 -2.61 -1.00
C TYR A 32 4.61 -1.63 -1.69
N THR A 33 5.62 -2.13 -2.39
CA THR A 33 6.49 -1.28 -3.21
C THR A 33 6.61 -1.84 -4.62
N ALA A 34 6.32 -1.01 -5.62
CA ALA A 34 6.56 -1.31 -7.03
C ALA A 34 7.57 -0.32 -7.62
N ASN A 35 8.50 -0.82 -8.44
CA ASN A 35 9.39 0.04 -9.23
C ASN A 35 8.84 0.10 -10.66
N MET A 36 8.55 1.31 -11.13
CA MET A 36 8.05 1.60 -12.48
C MET A 36 9.14 2.33 -13.26
N VAL A 37 9.22 2.11 -14.57
CA VAL A 37 10.17 2.83 -15.43
C VAL A 37 9.39 3.66 -16.45
N ILE A 38 9.75 4.93 -16.56
CA ILE A 38 9.37 5.82 -17.66
C ILE A 38 10.56 5.88 -18.62
N PRO A 39 10.46 5.37 -19.85
CA PRO A 39 11.56 5.40 -20.79
C PRO A 39 11.79 6.83 -21.32
N ALA A 40 13.04 7.16 -21.67
CA ALA A 40 13.40 8.43 -22.30
C ALA A 40 12.66 8.67 -23.62
N SER A 41 12.28 7.59 -24.32
CA SER A 41 11.53 7.63 -25.57
C SER A 41 10.03 7.92 -25.40
N ALA A 42 9.52 8.04 -24.16
CA ALA A 42 8.12 8.31 -23.92
C ALA A 42 7.70 9.68 -24.47
N SER A 43 6.71 9.69 -25.34
CA SER A 43 6.18 10.91 -25.96
C SER A 43 5.36 11.74 -24.96
N ILE A 44 5.33 13.06 -25.19
CA ILE A 44 4.54 14.01 -24.40
C ILE A 44 3.07 13.93 -24.83
N GLY A 45 2.14 14.14 -23.90
CA GLY A 45 0.73 14.34 -24.22
C GLY A 45 -0.10 13.06 -24.41
N GLU A 46 0.54 11.94 -24.72
CA GLU A 46 -0.13 10.64 -24.88
C GLU A 46 -0.13 9.82 -23.58
N PRO A 47 -1.16 8.96 -23.38
CA PRO A 47 -1.18 8.03 -22.26
C PRO A 47 -0.20 6.88 -22.50
N HIS A 48 0.75 6.73 -21.59
CA HIS A 48 1.69 5.62 -21.54
C HIS A 48 1.35 4.67 -20.40
N THR A 49 1.81 3.43 -20.51
CA THR A 49 1.62 2.42 -19.47
C THR A 49 2.97 1.88 -19.02
N ALA A 50 3.17 1.84 -17.71
CA ALA A 50 4.24 1.08 -17.08
C ALA A 50 3.61 -0.06 -16.27
N ILE A 51 4.24 -1.23 -16.29
CA ILE A 51 3.80 -2.41 -15.54
C ILE A 51 4.93 -2.86 -14.63
N SER A 52 4.59 -3.24 -13.41
CA SER A 52 5.52 -3.86 -12.47
C SER A 52 4.82 -5.01 -11.78
N THR A 53 5.53 -6.12 -11.62
CA THR A 53 5.07 -7.28 -10.88
C THR A 53 6.01 -7.43 -9.69
N ALA A 54 5.44 -7.57 -8.50
CA ALA A 54 6.21 -7.89 -7.31
C ALA A 54 5.54 -9.04 -6.55
N ASN A 55 6.33 -9.69 -5.69
CA ASN A 55 5.87 -10.76 -4.81
C ASN A 55 4.67 -10.27 -3.98
N SER A 56 3.66 -11.11 -3.81
CA SER A 56 2.45 -10.71 -3.09
C SER A 56 2.65 -10.49 -1.60
N PHE A 57 1.58 -9.92 -1.04
CA PHE A 57 1.25 -9.79 0.36
C PHE A 57 1.16 -11.12 1.12
N ASP A 58 0.92 -12.24 0.44
CA ASP A 58 0.73 -13.54 1.10
C ASP A 58 1.99 -13.96 1.87
N GLN A 59 3.19 -13.58 1.43
CA GLN A 59 4.43 -13.86 2.17
C GLN A 59 4.52 -13.13 3.52
N ASP A 60 3.89 -11.95 3.64
CA ASP A 60 3.83 -11.20 4.91
C ASP A 60 2.66 -11.67 5.79
N PHE A 61 1.56 -12.14 5.20
CA PHE A 61 0.42 -12.72 5.93
C PHE A 61 0.65 -14.17 6.40
N THR A 62 1.55 -14.90 5.74
CA THR A 62 1.88 -16.29 6.08
C THR A 62 3.02 -16.41 7.09
N LYS A 63 3.88 -15.38 7.21
CA LYS A 63 5.06 -15.38 8.09
C LYS A 63 4.74 -15.60 9.57
N ASP A 64 3.56 -15.17 10.01
CA ASP A 64 3.05 -15.32 11.39
C ASP A 64 1.85 -16.29 11.50
N GLY A 65 1.75 -17.27 10.58
CA GLY A 65 0.71 -18.29 10.61
C GLY A 65 -0.54 -17.90 9.82
N ASN A 66 -0.43 -17.95 8.49
CA ASN A 66 -1.52 -17.94 7.49
C ASN A 66 -2.78 -17.14 7.89
N ASN A 67 -2.64 -15.84 8.10
CA ASN A 67 -3.73 -14.95 8.52
C ASN A 67 -4.46 -14.27 7.35
N ALA A 68 -4.08 -14.57 6.10
CA ALA A 68 -4.74 -14.01 4.91
C ALA A 68 -6.25 -14.36 4.83
N GLY A 69 -6.65 -15.50 5.43
CA GLY A 69 -8.06 -15.87 5.58
C GLY A 69 -8.81 -15.18 6.73
N LYS A 70 -8.09 -14.49 7.64
CA LYS A 70 -8.64 -13.84 8.84
C LYS A 70 -8.74 -12.31 8.71
N ILE A 71 -8.53 -11.78 7.52
CA ILE A 71 -8.69 -10.36 7.23
C ILE A 71 -9.75 -10.16 6.16
N SER A 72 -10.48 -9.05 6.28
CA SER A 72 -11.50 -8.61 5.34
C SER A 72 -11.48 -7.09 5.22
N GLU A 73 -12.19 -6.57 4.21
CA GLU A 73 -12.31 -5.13 3.94
C GLU A 73 -10.96 -4.48 3.62
N VAL A 74 -10.16 -5.19 2.83
CA VAL A 74 -8.81 -4.74 2.47
C VAL A 74 -8.89 -3.52 1.57
N ARG A 75 -8.21 -2.44 1.98
CA ARG A 75 -8.24 -1.13 1.31
C ARG A 75 -6.87 -0.45 1.31
N ILE A 76 -6.69 0.51 0.42
CA ILE A 76 -5.49 1.34 0.39
C ILE A 76 -5.63 2.44 1.44
N VAL A 77 -4.58 2.64 2.24
CA VAL A 77 -4.53 3.68 3.28
C VAL A 77 -3.50 4.75 2.98
N SER A 78 -2.54 4.47 2.09
CA SER A 78 -1.60 5.47 1.57
C SER A 78 -1.11 5.09 0.18
N ALA A 79 -0.80 6.10 -0.63
CA ALA A 79 -0.18 5.92 -1.93
C ALA A 79 0.80 7.06 -2.18
N LYS A 80 2.08 6.72 -2.36
CA LYS A 80 3.16 7.69 -2.55
C LYS A 80 4.00 7.29 -3.76
N LEU A 81 4.29 8.26 -4.63
CA LEU A 81 5.21 8.10 -5.73
C LEU A 81 6.47 8.93 -5.44
N GLU A 82 7.64 8.34 -5.66
CA GLU A 82 8.92 9.01 -5.48
C GLU A 82 9.88 8.65 -6.60
N SER A 83 10.73 9.60 -7.01
CA SER A 83 11.80 9.28 -7.95
C SER A 83 12.91 8.53 -7.25
N LYS A 84 13.29 7.38 -7.82
CA LYS A 84 14.40 6.57 -7.34
C LYS A 84 15.67 6.87 -8.12
N ASP A 85 15.57 6.93 -9.44
CA ASP A 85 16.71 7.17 -10.33
C ASP A 85 16.24 7.87 -11.62
N PRO A 86 16.72 9.08 -11.93
CA PRO A 86 17.56 9.92 -11.09
C PRO A 86 16.77 10.48 -9.89
N ALA A 87 17.37 10.50 -8.71
CA ALA A 87 16.69 10.89 -7.46
C ALA A 87 16.15 12.33 -7.45
N ASN A 88 16.66 13.19 -8.33
CA ASN A 88 16.23 14.58 -8.51
C ASN A 88 15.22 14.76 -9.65
N TYR A 89 14.75 13.69 -10.30
CA TYR A 89 13.70 13.81 -11.31
C TYR A 89 12.47 14.48 -10.71
N ASN A 90 11.98 15.52 -11.39
CA ASN A 90 10.78 16.23 -11.00
C ASN A 90 9.54 15.45 -11.50
N ILE A 91 8.78 14.88 -10.57
CA ILE A 91 7.49 14.21 -10.85
C ILE A 91 6.48 15.18 -11.46
N GLY A 92 6.65 16.50 -11.28
CA GLY A 92 5.91 17.52 -12.02
C GLY A 92 6.09 17.47 -13.55
N ASN A 93 6.98 16.64 -14.09
CA ASN A 93 7.04 16.34 -15.51
C ASN A 93 5.93 15.37 -15.97
N ILE A 94 5.27 14.69 -15.03
CA ILE A 94 4.05 13.91 -15.26
C ILE A 94 2.86 14.85 -15.08
N ALA A 95 1.93 14.87 -16.03
CA ALA A 95 0.73 15.69 -15.96
C ALA A 95 -0.34 15.04 -15.07
N SER A 96 -0.55 13.74 -15.25
CA SER A 96 -1.54 12.95 -14.53
C SER A 96 -1.14 11.50 -14.54
N LEU A 97 -1.57 10.75 -13.53
CA LEU A 97 -1.38 9.31 -13.49
C LEU A 97 -2.54 8.60 -12.78
N ARG A 98 -2.68 7.31 -13.11
CA ARG A 98 -3.61 6.37 -12.51
C ARG A 98 -2.85 5.09 -12.19
N VAL A 99 -3.10 4.54 -11.03
CA VAL A 99 -2.50 3.29 -10.57
C VAL A 99 -3.60 2.27 -10.41
N TYR A 100 -3.36 1.11 -11.00
CA TYR A 100 -4.23 -0.04 -10.94
C TYR A 100 -3.50 -1.21 -10.32
N MET A 101 -4.23 -2.01 -9.55
CA MET A 101 -3.79 -3.30 -9.03
C MET A 101 -4.63 -4.38 -9.70
N ALA A 102 -3.98 -5.42 -10.18
CA ALA A 102 -4.63 -6.55 -10.83
C ALA A 102 -4.00 -7.86 -10.36
N LYS A 103 -4.65 -8.98 -10.72
CA LYS A 103 -4.04 -10.30 -10.62
C LYS A 103 -2.81 -10.39 -11.52
N ALA A 104 -1.94 -11.38 -11.30
CA ALA A 104 -0.70 -11.53 -12.05
C ALA A 104 -0.92 -11.68 -13.57
N ASP A 105 -2.01 -12.35 -13.97
CA ASP A 105 -2.45 -12.48 -15.37
C ASP A 105 -3.05 -11.17 -15.94
N GLY A 106 -3.47 -10.26 -15.05
CA GLY A 106 -4.08 -9.00 -15.40
C GLY A 106 -5.57 -8.91 -15.34
N SER A 107 -6.24 -9.99 -14.95
CA SER A 107 -7.66 -9.99 -14.65
C SER A 107 -7.96 -9.21 -13.37
N ASP A 108 -9.23 -8.83 -13.20
CA ASP A 108 -9.76 -8.17 -12.00
C ASP A 108 -9.00 -6.92 -11.59
N GLU A 109 -8.79 -6.05 -12.58
CA GLU A 109 -8.07 -4.81 -12.37
C GLU A 109 -8.92 -3.77 -11.63
N VAL A 110 -8.36 -3.26 -10.54
CA VAL A 110 -8.98 -2.27 -9.66
C VAL A 110 -8.12 -1.02 -9.61
N MET A 111 -8.72 0.15 -9.79
CA MET A 111 -8.02 1.42 -9.59
C MET A 111 -7.82 1.65 -8.09
N VAL A 112 -6.58 1.90 -7.68
CA VAL A 112 -6.20 2.01 -6.26
C VAL A 112 -5.73 3.41 -5.89
N ALA A 113 -5.22 4.16 -6.86
CA ALA A 113 -4.82 5.54 -6.66
C ALA A 113 -4.84 6.33 -7.97
N ILE A 114 -5.02 7.63 -7.86
CA ILE A 114 -5.06 8.56 -8.97
C ILE A 114 -4.42 9.88 -8.55
N ARG A 115 -3.81 10.57 -9.49
CA ARG A 115 -3.50 11.99 -9.33
C ARG A 115 -3.79 12.71 -10.63
N LYS A 116 -4.80 13.57 -10.60
CA LYS A 116 -5.11 14.49 -11.68
C LYS A 116 -4.31 15.78 -11.45
N ASP A 117 -3.87 16.41 -12.53
CA ASP A 117 -3.25 17.74 -12.51
C ASP A 117 -2.08 17.89 -11.52
N ILE A 118 -1.07 17.03 -11.66
CA ILE A 118 0.17 17.12 -10.89
C ILE A 118 0.82 18.47 -11.19
N ALA A 119 1.10 19.28 -10.16
CA ALA A 119 1.73 20.59 -10.33
C ALA A 119 3.15 20.45 -10.91
N ALA A 120 3.55 21.37 -11.79
CA ALA A 120 4.89 21.35 -12.39
C ALA A 120 6.01 21.51 -11.36
N THR A 121 5.71 22.07 -10.18
CA THR A 121 6.63 22.29 -9.05
C THR A 121 6.57 21.21 -7.99
N SER A 122 5.99 20.03 -8.29
CA SER A 122 5.77 18.97 -7.29
C SER A 122 7.05 18.36 -6.70
N GLY A 123 8.21 18.62 -7.29
CA GLY A 123 9.47 18.06 -6.83
C GLY A 123 9.60 16.57 -7.15
N ASN A 124 10.39 15.83 -6.38
CA ASN A 124 10.71 14.43 -6.66
C ASN A 124 9.81 13.41 -5.96
N SER A 125 8.76 13.85 -5.25
CA SER A 125 7.81 12.96 -4.61
C SER A 125 6.43 13.60 -4.49
N ILE A 126 5.38 12.78 -4.66
CA ILE A 126 3.99 13.18 -4.47
C ILE A 126 3.20 12.11 -3.73
N VAL A 127 2.16 12.54 -3.02
CA VAL A 127 1.10 11.66 -2.52
C VAL A 127 0.00 11.60 -3.57
N LEU A 128 -0.53 10.40 -3.78
CA LEU A 128 -1.63 10.14 -4.71
C LEU A 128 -2.96 10.11 -3.96
N ASP A 129 -4.03 10.47 -4.65
CA ASP A 129 -5.37 10.39 -4.12
C ASP A 129 -5.84 8.93 -4.20
N ILE A 130 -6.23 8.36 -3.07
CA ILE A 130 -6.57 6.95 -2.96
C ILE A 130 -7.98 6.72 -3.53
N ASP A 131 -8.14 5.60 -4.24
CA ASP A 131 -9.46 5.09 -4.62
C ASP A 131 -9.74 3.79 -3.85
N ASN A 132 -10.80 3.82 -3.03
CA ASN A 132 -11.30 2.68 -2.26
C ASN A 132 -12.75 2.34 -2.65
N SER A 133 -13.16 2.66 -3.88
CA SER A 133 -14.49 2.28 -4.42
C SER A 133 -14.71 0.77 -4.47
N HIS A 134 -13.62 -0.01 -4.49
CA HIS A 134 -13.63 -1.47 -4.47
C HIS A 134 -12.68 -2.01 -3.39
N PHE A 135 -13.08 -3.10 -2.75
CA PHE A 135 -12.21 -3.83 -1.84
C PHE A 135 -11.19 -4.68 -2.60
N LEU A 136 -10.01 -4.87 -2.00
CA LEU A 136 -8.90 -5.61 -2.58
C LEU A 136 -8.76 -7.03 -2.00
N ASP A 137 -9.79 -7.54 -1.31
CA ASP A 137 -9.76 -8.81 -0.57
C ASP A 137 -9.28 -9.98 -1.43
N GLU A 138 -9.75 -10.07 -2.67
CA GLU A 138 -9.36 -11.14 -3.59
C GLU A 138 -7.94 -10.99 -4.12
N LEU A 139 -7.50 -9.74 -4.34
CA LEU A 139 -6.19 -9.42 -4.89
C LEU A 139 -5.09 -9.69 -3.87
N VAL A 140 -5.32 -9.35 -2.60
CA VAL A 140 -4.30 -9.58 -1.56
C VAL A 140 -4.10 -11.05 -1.17
N ARG A 141 -5.05 -11.92 -1.52
CA ARG A 141 -4.93 -13.38 -1.38
C ARG A 141 -4.17 -14.04 -2.53
N GLN A 142 -3.89 -13.31 -3.62
CA GLN A 142 -3.13 -13.87 -4.73
C GLN A 142 -1.65 -13.97 -4.36
N PRO A 143 -0.94 -15.00 -4.85
CA PRO A 143 0.49 -15.18 -4.59
C PRO A 143 1.37 -14.13 -5.28
N ASN A 144 0.85 -13.47 -6.32
CA ASN A 144 1.47 -12.35 -7.00
C ASN A 144 0.41 -11.33 -7.40
N VAL A 145 0.74 -10.06 -7.33
CA VAL A 145 -0.09 -8.96 -7.83
C VAL A 145 0.68 -8.14 -8.85
N ARG A 146 -0.06 -7.59 -9.81
CA ARG A 146 0.49 -6.74 -10.86
C ARG A 146 0.04 -5.31 -10.63
N ILE A 147 0.99 -4.38 -10.64
CA ILE A 147 0.68 -2.96 -10.68
C ILE A 147 0.82 -2.44 -12.09
N ARG A 148 -0.21 -1.73 -12.56
CA ARG A 148 -0.20 -1.02 -13.81
C ARG A 148 -0.37 0.46 -13.54
N MET A 149 0.59 1.26 -13.98
CA MET A 149 0.53 2.72 -13.91
C MET A 149 0.26 3.26 -15.31
N VAL A 150 -0.84 3.97 -15.48
CA VAL A 150 -1.11 4.76 -16.68
C VAL A 150 -0.72 6.20 -16.39
N TYR A 151 0.14 6.79 -17.19
CA TYR A 151 0.64 8.15 -16.96
C TYR A 151 0.62 8.95 -18.26
N LYS A 152 0.46 10.26 -18.14
CA LYS A 152 0.58 11.21 -19.24
C LYS A 152 1.70 12.18 -18.92
N LEU A 153 2.67 12.31 -19.82
CA LEU A 153 3.80 13.21 -19.63
C LEU A 153 3.43 14.64 -20.05
N ARG A 154 3.84 15.60 -19.23
CA ARG A 154 3.90 17.03 -19.55
C ARG A 154 5.22 17.37 -20.25
N LYS A 155 6.31 16.73 -19.83
CA LYS A 155 7.66 16.91 -20.37
C LYS A 155 8.34 15.56 -20.51
N ALA A 156 9.00 15.32 -21.64
CA ALA A 156 9.82 14.13 -21.87
C ALA A 156 11.08 14.19 -21.00
N GLY A 157 11.58 13.01 -20.61
CA GLY A 157 12.88 12.87 -19.96
C GLY A 157 13.97 12.62 -20.99
N ASP A 158 15.20 13.04 -20.69
CA ASP A 158 16.36 12.76 -21.53
C ASP A 158 17.01 11.39 -21.22
N VAL A 159 16.58 10.78 -20.11
CA VAL A 159 17.05 9.49 -19.59
C VAL A 159 15.87 8.69 -19.08
N ASP A 160 16.05 7.38 -18.96
CA ASP A 160 15.07 6.51 -18.30
C ASP A 160 14.93 6.89 -16.83
N VAL A 161 13.70 6.91 -16.34
CA VAL A 161 13.38 7.31 -14.98
C VAL A 161 12.74 6.14 -14.24
N SER A 162 13.42 5.68 -13.20
CA SER A 162 12.89 4.73 -12.23
C SER A 162 12.12 5.46 -11.13
N LEU A 163 10.84 5.14 -11.01
CA LEU A 163 9.93 5.63 -9.99
C LEU A 163 9.61 4.50 -9.01
N LYS A 164 9.59 4.83 -7.73
CA LYS A 164 9.15 3.94 -6.67
C LYS A 164 7.74 4.35 -6.23
N LEU A 165 6.79 3.44 -6.41
CA LEU A 165 5.44 3.56 -5.89
C LEU A 165 5.36 2.77 -4.58
N SER A 166 4.99 3.45 -3.50
CA SER A 166 4.75 2.85 -2.18
C SER A 166 3.26 2.93 -1.86
N LEU A 167 2.60 1.78 -1.71
CA LEU A 167 1.20 1.69 -1.31
C LEU A 167 1.12 1.13 0.11
N GLY A 168 0.43 1.81 1.01
CA GLY A 168 0.04 1.23 2.30
C GLY A 168 -1.31 0.56 2.17
N ILE A 169 -1.40 -0.69 2.61
CA ILE A 169 -2.66 -1.45 2.61
C ILE A 169 -3.11 -1.66 4.04
N GLY A 170 -4.34 -1.28 4.35
CA GLY A 170 -4.98 -1.59 5.63
C GLY A 170 -6.03 -2.68 5.44
N ALA A 171 -6.19 -3.52 6.47
CA ALA A 171 -7.25 -4.51 6.54
C ALA A 171 -7.82 -4.55 7.96
N ASP A 172 -9.07 -5.00 8.07
CA ASP A 172 -9.72 -5.19 9.36
C ASP A 172 -9.82 -6.71 9.67
N PRO A 173 -9.80 -7.11 10.96
CA PRO A 173 -9.99 -8.51 11.33
C PRO A 173 -11.35 -9.01 10.87
N ARG A 174 -11.37 -10.20 10.29
CA ARG A 174 -12.59 -10.88 9.86
C ARG A 174 -13.34 -11.37 11.10
N ASN A 175 -14.57 -10.88 11.29
CA ASN A 175 -15.48 -11.29 12.37
C ASN A 175 -15.93 -12.75 12.22
#